data_AF-A0A382PJA0-F1
#
_entry.id   AF-A0A382PJA0-F1
#
_cell.length_a   1.000
_cell.length_b   1.000
_cell.length_c   1.000
_cell.angle_alpha   90.00
_cell.angle_beta   90.00
_cell.angle_gamma   90.00
#
_symmetry.space_group_name_H-M   'P 1'
#
loop_
_entity.id
_entity.type
_entity.pdbx_description
1 polymer ?
#
loop_
_entity_poly.entity_id
_entity_poly.type
_entity_poly.pdbx_seq_one_letter_code
_entity_poly.pdbx_strand_id
1 'polypeptide(L)'
;VVIFAAALAALMSTADSALLSISSMFTRDVYQAHFRPHSTQVELTRVGKWVSWVVVVVLVVIAIGTEKTLVRLLELKFEVLIQVVPCFFLGLYWKRLSSRVVLAGMLTGLAVALGLTAMGITRVVGFHAGVVGLGLNFVVCAVGTMLVPGPAQDCTRVNPSA
;
A
#
# COMPACT_ATOMS: atom_id res chain seq x y z
N VAL A 1 13.78 -16.60 -28.95
CA VAL A 1 14.13 -17.19 -27.63
C VAL A 1 14.72 -16.15 -26.68
N VAL A 2 15.75 -15.39 -27.07
CA VAL A 2 16.39 -14.37 -26.19
C VAL A 2 15.40 -13.33 -25.65
N ILE A 3 14.46 -12.83 -26.47
CA ILE A 3 13.45 -11.84 -26.04
C ILE A 3 12.51 -12.41 -24.97
N PHE A 4 12.05 -13.65 -25.14
CA PHE A 4 11.19 -14.32 -24.15
C PHE A 4 11.95 -14.57 -22.84
N ALA A 5 13.21 -14.99 -22.92
CA ALA A 5 14.07 -15.15 -21.74
C ALA A 5 14.29 -13.82 -21.01
N ALA A 6 14.54 -12.74 -21.75
CA ALA A 6 14.68 -11.40 -21.19
C ALA A 6 13.39 -10.91 -20.51
N ALA A 7 12.22 -11.14 -21.11
CA ALA A 7 10.93 -10.78 -20.53
C ALA A 7 10.64 -11.54 -19.23
N LEU A 8 10.88 -12.86 -19.21
CA LEU A 8 10.71 -13.67 -18.01
C LEU A 8 11.69 -13.26 -16.90
N ALA A 9 12.95 -12.98 -17.24
CA ALA A 9 13.94 -12.49 -16.28
C ALA A 9 13.52 -11.14 -15.66
N ALA A 10 12.97 -10.22 -16.46
CA ALA A 10 12.48 -8.92 -15.98
C ALA A 10 11.27 -9.07 -15.03
N LEU A 11 10.33 -9.97 -15.36
CA LEU A 11 9.18 -10.28 -14.50
C LEU A 11 9.62 -10.89 -13.17
N MET A 12 10.57 -11.83 -13.20
CA MET A 12 11.11 -12.47 -12.01
C MET A 12 11.80 -11.46 -11.08
N SER A 13 12.63 -10.57 -11.63
CA SER A 13 13.28 -9.49 -10.86
C SER A 13 12.28 -8.55 -10.16
N THR A 14 11.16 -8.24 -10.82
CA THR A 14 10.09 -7.41 -10.23
C THR A 14 9.37 -8.16 -9.11
N ALA A 15 9.06 -9.44 -9.32
CA ALA A 15 8.41 -10.29 -8.33
C ALA A 15 9.30 -10.49 -7.10
N ASP A 16 10.59 -10.75 -7.28
CA ASP A 16 11.57 -10.92 -6.20
C ASP A 16 11.67 -9.65 -5.33
N SER A 17 11.74 -8.48 -5.96
CA SER A 17 11.81 -7.20 -5.25
C SER A 17 10.54 -6.92 -4.43
N ALA A 18 9.37 -7.25 -4.98
CA ALA A 18 8.10 -7.10 -4.28
C ALA A 18 7.98 -8.08 -3.10
N LEU A 19 8.33 -9.35 -3.29
CA LEU A 19 8.32 -10.37 -2.25
C LEU A 19 9.29 -10.04 -1.12
N LEU A 20 10.49 -9.55 -1.45
CA LEU A 20 11.47 -9.13 -0.46
C LEU A 20 10.96 -7.92 0.34
N SER A 21 10.34 -6.95 -0.33
CA SER A 21 9.73 -5.79 0.32
C SER A 21 8.62 -6.21 1.30
N ILE A 22 7.67 -7.04 0.84
CA ILE A 22 6.58 -7.57 1.68
C ILE A 22 7.14 -8.37 2.86
N SER A 23 8.14 -9.22 2.63
CA SER A 23 8.80 -10.01 3.66
C SER A 23 9.46 -9.13 4.73
N SER A 24 10.15 -8.06 4.31
CA SER A 24 10.78 -7.10 5.22
C SER A 24 9.76 -6.29 6.03
N MET A 25 8.69 -5.82 5.39
CA MET A 25 7.61 -5.09 6.06
C MET A 25 6.92 -6.00 7.08
N PHE A 26 6.59 -7.24 6.71
CA PHE A 26 5.94 -8.17 7.63
C PHE A 26 6.83 -8.54 8.82
N THR A 27 8.11 -8.85 8.59
CA THR A 27 9.03 -9.23 9.67
C THR A 27 9.31 -8.07 10.64
N ARG A 28 9.41 -6.83 10.16
CA ARG A 28 9.64 -5.67 11.03
C ARG A 28 8.35 -5.15 11.68
N ASP A 29 7.31 -4.94 10.88
CA ASP A 29 6.08 -4.27 11.32
C ASP A 29 5.13 -5.19 12.08
N VAL A 30 5.16 -6.51 11.81
CA VAL A 30 4.29 -7.48 12.48
C VAL A 30 5.09 -8.32 13.48
N TYR A 31 6.14 -9.00 13.01
CA TYR A 31 6.84 -9.97 13.84
C TYR A 31 7.69 -9.30 14.93
N GLN A 32 8.52 -8.32 14.57
CA GLN A 32 9.36 -7.63 15.55
C GLN A 32 8.55 -6.70 16.46
N ALA A 33 7.55 -6.00 15.92
CA ALA A 33 6.73 -5.08 16.70
C ALA A 33 5.76 -5.77 17.68
N HIS A 34 5.20 -6.94 17.32
CA HIS A 34 4.11 -7.56 18.09
C HIS A 34 4.47 -8.90 18.75
N PHE A 35 5.36 -9.70 18.16
CA PHE A 35 5.70 -11.04 18.68
C PHE A 35 7.02 -11.07 19.46
N ARG A 36 8.10 -10.55 18.89
CA ARG A 36 9.44 -10.64 19.49
C ARG A 36 10.31 -9.41 19.16
N PRO A 37 10.34 -8.39 20.03
CA PRO A 37 11.12 -7.17 19.79
C PRO A 37 12.65 -7.36 19.81
N HIS A 38 13.15 -8.46 20.38
CA HIS A 38 14.58 -8.82 20.43
C HIS A 38 14.96 -9.97 19.50
N SER A 39 14.24 -10.15 18.39
CA SER A 39 14.52 -11.23 17.45
C SER A 39 15.85 -10.97 16.69
N THR A 40 16.63 -12.05 16.50
CA THR A 40 17.94 -11.99 15.84
C THR A 40 17.78 -11.96 14.31
N GLN A 41 18.74 -11.40 13.58
CA GLN A 41 18.67 -11.32 12.11
C GLN A 41 18.46 -12.68 11.42
N VAL A 42 18.97 -13.76 12.02
CA VAL A 42 18.79 -15.13 11.51
C VAL A 42 17.34 -15.59 11.68
N GLU A 43 16.68 -15.20 12.76
CA GLU A 43 15.27 -15.50 13.01
C GLU A 43 14.37 -14.69 12.06
N LEU A 44 14.63 -13.38 11.87
CA LEU A 44 13.88 -12.54 10.93
C LEU A 44 13.96 -13.06 9.50
N THR A 45 15.15 -13.46 9.03
CA THR A 45 15.31 -14.00 7.67
C THR A 45 14.61 -15.35 7.50
N ARG A 46 14.59 -16.20 8.54
CA ARG A 46 13.88 -17.48 8.51
C ARG A 46 12.36 -17.29 8.46
N VAL A 47 11.82 -16.39 9.29
CA VAL A 47 10.40 -16.00 9.28
C VAL A 47 10.04 -15.36 7.95
N GLY A 48 10.88 -14.45 7.46
CA GLY A 48 10.69 -13.77 6.18
C GLY A 48 10.59 -14.75 5.01
N LYS A 49 11.45 -15.77 4.95
CA LYS A 49 11.38 -16.84 3.93
C LYS A 49 10.07 -17.63 4.04
N TRP A 50 9.64 -17.97 5.25
CA TRP A 50 8.38 -18.68 5.47
C TRP A 50 7.18 -17.84 5.01
N VAL A 51 7.15 -16.56 5.33
CA VAL A 51 6.11 -15.62 4.90
C VAL A 51 6.09 -15.49 3.38
N SER A 52 7.26 -15.36 2.74
CA SER A 52 7.35 -15.34 1.27
C SER A 52 6.75 -16.58 0.63
N TRP A 53 7.01 -17.77 1.18
CA TRP A 53 6.41 -19.02 0.69
C TRP A 53 4.88 -19.01 0.82
N VAL A 54 4.35 -18.60 1.97
CA VAL A 54 2.90 -18.50 2.19
C VAL A 54 2.27 -17.51 1.21
N VAL A 55 2.87 -16.33 1.05
CA VAL A 55 2.41 -15.29 0.12
C VAL A 55 2.37 -15.84 -1.31
N VAL A 56 3.43 -16.48 -1.78
CA VAL A 56 3.48 -17.06 -3.14
C VAL A 56 2.38 -18.11 -3.35
N VAL A 57 2.18 -19.01 -2.38
CA VAL A 57 1.11 -20.03 -2.46
C VAL A 57 -0.27 -19.37 -2.57
N VAL A 58 -0.56 -18.37 -1.72
CA VAL A 58 -1.83 -17.65 -1.76
C VAL A 58 -2.01 -16.91 -3.09
N LEU A 59 -0.97 -16.26 -3.62
CA LEU A 59 -1.03 -15.59 -4.93
C LEU A 59 -1.33 -16.58 -6.06
N VAL A 60 -0.70 -17.75 -6.07
CA VAL A 60 -0.94 -18.78 -7.10
C VAL A 60 -2.39 -19.27 -7.03
N VAL A 61 -2.93 -19.52 -5.84
CA VAL A 61 -4.33 -19.93 -5.66
C VAL A 61 -5.28 -18.86 -6.19
N ILE A 62 -5.05 -17.58 -5.88
CA ILE A 62 -5.86 -16.48 -6.39
C ILE A 62 -5.73 -16.33 -7.91
N ALA A 63 -4.52 -16.51 -8.45
CA ALA A 63 -4.26 -16.39 -9.88
C ALA A 63 -5.02 -17.45 -10.71
N ILE A 64 -5.12 -18.68 -10.21
CA ILE A 64 -5.86 -19.76 -10.89
C ILE A 64 -7.37 -19.47 -10.95
N GLY A 65 -7.93 -18.86 -9.90
CA GLY A 65 -9.37 -18.54 -9.83
C GLY A 65 -9.77 -17.18 -10.44
N THR A 66 -8.82 -16.41 -10.98
CA THR A 66 -9.10 -15.07 -11.48
C THR A 66 -9.37 -15.07 -12.99
N GLU A 67 -10.60 -14.74 -13.39
CA GLU A 67 -10.98 -14.57 -14.81
C GLU A 67 -10.77 -13.13 -15.34
N LYS A 68 -10.20 -12.23 -14.52
CA LYS A 68 -9.99 -10.82 -14.90
C LYS A 68 -8.85 -10.68 -15.90
N THR A 69 -9.03 -9.80 -16.89
CA THR A 69 -7.95 -9.43 -17.82
C THR A 69 -6.81 -8.73 -17.07
N LEU A 70 -5.58 -8.86 -17.58
CA LEU A 70 -4.39 -8.22 -17.00
C LEU A 70 -4.55 -6.69 -16.91
N VAL A 71 -5.19 -6.08 -17.92
CA VAL A 71 -5.51 -4.65 -17.93
C VAL A 71 -6.41 -4.30 -16.75
N ARG A 72 -7.46 -5.10 -16.48
CA ARG A 72 -8.38 -4.85 -15.37
C ARG A 72 -7.70 -4.99 -14.01
N LEU A 73 -6.81 -5.97 -13.84
CA LEU A 73 -6.00 -6.10 -12.62
C LEU A 73 -5.06 -4.90 -12.43
N LEU A 74 -4.49 -4.40 -13.51
CA LEU A 74 -3.61 -3.25 -13.49
C LEU A 74 -4.36 -1.96 -13.13
N GLU A 75 -5.56 -1.76 -13.68
CA GLU A 75 -6.47 -0.67 -13.31
C GLU A 75 -6.76 -0.68 -11.81
N LEU A 76 -7.15 -1.85 -11.26
CA LEU A 76 -7.42 -2.00 -9.83
C LEU A 76 -6.19 -1.69 -8.98
N LYS A 77 -5.00 -2.15 -9.39
CA LYS A 77 -3.74 -1.84 -8.70
C LYS A 77 -3.47 -0.34 -8.65
N PHE A 78 -3.66 0.36 -9.77
CA PHE A 78 -3.43 1.80 -9.84
C PHE A 78 -4.51 2.61 -9.11
N GLU A 79 -5.75 2.14 -9.09
CA GLU A 79 -6.84 2.72 -8.30
C GLU A 79 -6.53 2.70 -6.79
N VAL A 80 -5.95 1.60 -6.28
CA VAL A 80 -5.47 1.55 -4.89
C VAL A 80 -4.23 2.43 -4.71
N LEU A 81 -3.29 2.40 -5.64
CA LEU A 81 -2.04 3.17 -5.54
C LEU A 81 -2.27 4.68 -5.50
N ILE A 82 -3.22 5.20 -6.29
CA ILE A 82 -3.45 6.65 -6.38
C ILE A 82 -3.97 7.25 -5.08
N GLN A 83 -4.64 6.46 -4.24
CA GLN A 83 -5.14 6.89 -2.93
C GLN A 83 -4.02 7.25 -1.95
N VAL A 84 -2.78 6.86 -2.26
CA VAL A 84 -1.60 7.23 -1.47
C VAL A 84 -1.12 8.66 -1.79
N VAL A 85 -1.47 9.21 -2.96
CA VAL A 85 -1.03 10.54 -3.42
C VAL A 85 -1.44 11.69 -2.48
N PRO A 86 -2.70 11.79 -1.98
CA PRO A 86 -3.11 12.84 -1.06
C PRO A 86 -2.29 12.86 0.24
N CYS A 87 -1.91 11.68 0.74
CA CYS A 87 -1.10 11.55 1.95
C CYS A 87 0.29 12.18 1.75
N PHE A 88 0.98 11.84 0.66
CA PHE A 88 2.28 12.43 0.35
C PHE A 88 2.17 13.93 0.07
N PHE A 89 1.18 14.36 -0.71
CA PHE A 89 1.01 15.76 -1.07
C PHE A 89 0.74 16.61 0.18
N LEU A 90 -0.24 16.22 1.00
CA LEU A 90 -0.55 16.95 2.24
C LEU A 90 0.59 16.86 3.26
N GLY A 91 1.32 15.74 3.30
CA GLY A 91 2.45 15.55 4.21
C GLY A 91 3.65 16.45 3.90
N LEU A 92 3.87 16.77 2.62
CA LEU A 92 4.94 17.67 2.19
C LEU A 92 4.56 19.15 2.35
N TYR A 93 3.31 19.51 2.08
CA TYR A 93 2.87 20.92 2.08
C TYR A 93 2.31 21.40 3.43
N TRP A 94 1.74 20.53 4.26
CA TRP A 94 1.07 20.91 5.51
C TRP A 94 1.83 20.42 6.75
N LYS A 95 2.49 21.34 7.46
CA LYS A 95 3.28 21.04 8.68
C LYS A 95 2.45 20.54 9.87
N ARG A 96 1.11 20.70 9.86
CA ARG A 96 0.20 20.29 10.94
C ARG A 96 -0.67 19.08 10.58
N LEU A 97 -0.18 18.19 9.73
CA LEU A 97 -0.92 17.01 9.30
C LEU A 97 -1.02 15.96 10.42
N SER A 98 -2.25 15.53 10.74
CA SER A 98 -2.49 14.47 11.73
C SER A 98 -2.48 13.09 11.07
N SER A 99 -1.63 12.18 11.56
CA SER A 99 -1.55 10.81 11.03
C SER A 99 -2.89 10.07 11.09
N ARG A 100 -3.71 10.32 12.13
CA ARG A 100 -5.02 9.68 12.30
C ARG A 100 -6.02 10.11 11.23
N VAL A 101 -6.00 11.39 10.87
CA VAL A 101 -6.87 11.96 9.83
C VAL A 101 -6.51 11.39 8.46
N VAL A 102 -5.22 11.33 8.16
CA VAL A 102 -4.72 10.78 6.89
C VAL A 102 -5.11 9.31 6.75
N LEU A 103 -4.94 8.52 7.81
CA LEU A 103 -5.33 7.11 7.82
C LEU A 103 -6.84 6.94 7.60
N ALA A 104 -7.66 7.77 8.24
CA ALA A 104 -9.11 7.77 8.05
C ALA A 104 -9.51 8.18 6.62
N GLY A 105 -8.87 9.20 6.04
CA GLY A 105 -9.08 9.62 4.65
C GLY A 105 -8.69 8.55 3.63
N MET A 106 -7.57 7.88 3.86
CA MET A 106 -7.13 6.75 3.04
C MET A 106 -8.10 5.57 3.12
N LEU A 107 -8.50 5.15 4.32
CA LEU A 107 -9.47 4.05 4.48
C LEU A 107 -10.81 4.37 3.84
N THR A 108 -11.33 5.58 4.05
CA THR A 108 -12.62 6.00 3.48
C THR A 108 -12.55 6.07 1.97
N GLY A 109 -11.51 6.69 1.39
CA GLY A 109 -11.31 6.73 -0.06
C GLY A 109 -11.16 5.34 -0.70
N LEU A 110 -10.40 4.45 -0.06
CA LEU A 110 -10.22 3.06 -0.49
C LEU A 110 -11.55 2.30 -0.43
N ALA A 111 -12.28 2.40 0.69
CA ALA A 111 -13.55 1.71 0.87
C ALA A 111 -14.59 2.16 -0.15
N VAL A 112 -14.65 3.46 -0.45
CA VAL A 112 -15.55 4.00 -1.48
C VAL A 112 -15.13 3.54 -2.88
N ALA A 113 -13.85 3.61 -3.23
CA ALA A 113 -13.36 3.16 -4.54
C ALA A 113 -13.65 1.67 -4.78
N LEU A 114 -13.28 0.81 -3.82
CA LEU A 114 -13.53 -0.62 -3.90
C LEU A 114 -15.02 -0.96 -3.83
N GLY A 115 -15.80 -0.26 -3.01
CA GLY A 115 -17.25 -0.45 -2.88
C GLY A 115 -17.99 -0.14 -4.18
N LEU A 116 -17.67 0.99 -4.83
CA LEU A 116 -18.24 1.36 -6.13
C LEU A 116 -17.88 0.33 -7.22
N THR A 117 -16.62 -0.10 -7.23
CA THR A 117 -16.13 -1.11 -8.16
C THR A 117 -16.81 -2.48 -7.93
N ALA A 118 -17.06 -2.86 -6.68
CA ALA A 118 -17.76 -4.10 -6.32
C ALA A 118 -19.25 -4.06 -6.66
N MET A 119 -19.88 -2.89 -6.58
CA MET A 119 -21.28 -2.66 -6.99
C MET A 119 -21.49 -2.61 -8.51
N GLY A 120 -20.43 -2.81 -9.31
CA GLY A 120 -20.49 -2.80 -10.78
C GLY A 120 -20.51 -1.40 -11.39
N ILE A 121 -20.43 -0.35 -10.58
CA ILE A 121 -20.42 1.05 -11.03
C ILE A 121 -18.98 1.45 -11.35
N THR A 122 -18.49 0.96 -12.48
CA THR A 122 -17.11 1.22 -12.93
C THR A 122 -16.89 2.66 -13.38
N ARG A 123 -17.97 3.41 -13.66
CA ARG A 123 -17.94 4.83 -14.01
C ARG A 123 -19.05 5.57 -13.27
N VAL A 124 -18.67 6.42 -12.33
CA VAL A 124 -19.56 7.42 -11.74
C VAL A 124 -19.16 8.75 -12.38
N VAL A 125 -20.11 9.40 -13.08
CA VAL A 125 -19.88 10.71 -13.72
C VAL A 125 -18.74 10.70 -14.76
N GLY A 126 -18.59 9.60 -15.52
CA GLY A 126 -17.59 9.47 -16.59
C GLY A 126 -16.14 9.22 -16.14
N PHE A 127 -15.85 9.29 -14.84
CA PHE A 127 -14.53 9.01 -14.26
C PHE A 127 -14.46 7.60 -13.66
N HIS A 128 -13.25 7.02 -13.65
CA HIS A 128 -12.97 5.74 -12.99
C HIS A 128 -13.22 5.86 -11.49
N ALA A 129 -13.76 4.80 -10.88
CA ALA A 129 -14.08 4.74 -9.45
C ALA A 129 -12.92 5.19 -8.54
N GLY A 130 -11.68 4.86 -8.90
CA GLY A 130 -10.49 5.32 -8.20
C GLY A 130 -10.30 6.84 -8.13
N VAL A 131 -10.67 7.59 -9.16
CA VAL A 131 -10.57 9.07 -9.17
C VAL A 131 -11.60 9.69 -8.24
N VAL A 132 -12.81 9.11 -8.18
CA VAL A 132 -13.85 9.55 -7.25
C VAL A 132 -13.44 9.27 -5.81
N GLY A 133 -12.90 8.07 -5.54
CA GLY A 133 -12.35 7.72 -4.22
C GLY A 133 -11.16 8.60 -3.81
N LEU A 134 -10.31 8.98 -4.77
CA LEU A 134 -9.22 9.93 -4.57
C LEU A 134 -9.73 11.32 -4.16
N GLY A 135 -10.74 11.84 -4.87
CA GLY A 135 -11.35 13.12 -4.54
C GLY A 135 -11.91 13.12 -3.12
N LEU A 136 -12.63 12.07 -2.75
CA LEU A 136 -13.15 11.90 -1.39
C LEU A 136 -12.03 11.83 -0.35
N ASN A 137 -10.98 11.02 -0.59
CA ASN A 137 -9.82 10.92 0.29
C ASN A 137 -9.17 12.30 0.52
N PHE A 138 -8.93 13.05 -0.56
CA PHE A 138 -8.34 14.39 -0.47
C PHE A 138 -9.23 15.35 0.33
N VAL A 139 -10.55 15.33 0.11
CA VAL A 139 -11.51 16.15 0.87
C VAL A 139 -11.51 15.76 2.35
N VAL A 140 -11.58 14.48 2.68
CA VAL A 140 -11.55 14.00 4.07
C VAL A 140 -10.24 14.38 4.75
N CYS A 141 -9.10 14.23 4.06
CA CYS A 141 -7.82 14.63 4.60
C CYS A 141 -7.71 16.16 4.79
N ALA A 142 -8.15 16.96 3.81
CA ALA A 142 -8.11 18.42 3.90
C ALA A 142 -9.02 18.93 5.02
N VAL A 143 -10.29 18.51 5.03
CA VAL A 143 -11.28 18.92 6.04
C VAL A 143 -10.88 18.41 7.43
N GLY A 144 -10.46 17.14 7.53
CA GLY A 144 -10.02 16.57 8.80
C GLY A 144 -8.78 17.24 9.37
N THR A 145 -7.87 17.74 8.51
CA THR A 145 -6.68 18.48 8.95
C THR A 145 -7.04 19.89 9.44
N MET A 146 -8.10 20.49 8.89
CA MET A 146 -8.61 21.78 9.39
C MET A 146 -9.36 21.64 10.71
N LEU A 147 -10.07 20.52 10.92
CA LEU A 147 -10.83 20.25 12.15
C LEU A 147 -9.97 19.70 13.30
N VAL A 148 -8.97 18.91 12.98
CA VAL A 148 -8.05 18.30 13.95
C VAL A 148 -6.64 18.81 13.66
N PRO A 149 -6.18 19.86 14.37
CA PRO A 149 -4.79 20.28 14.30
C PRO A 149 -3.91 19.10 14.70
N GLY A 150 -3.04 18.65 13.79
CA GLY A 150 -2.09 17.59 14.10
C GLY A 150 -1.18 17.98 15.28
N PRO A 151 -0.69 16.98 16.05
CA PRO A 151 0.30 17.24 17.10
C PRO A 151 1.47 17.99 16.46
N ALA A 152 1.90 19.08 17.10
CA ALA A 152 3.08 19.83 16.69
C ALA A 152 4.25 18.83 16.55
N GLN A 153 4.95 18.87 15.41
CA GLN A 153 6.09 18.01 15.12
C GLN A 153 7.06 18.02 16.30
N ASP A 154 7.16 16.90 17.00
CA ASP A 154 8.10 16.73 18.10
C ASP A 154 9.51 16.64 17.49
N CYS A 155 10.35 17.64 17.77
CA CYS A 155 11.70 17.82 17.24
C CYS A 155 12.72 16.81 17.81
N THR A 156 12.45 15.49 17.79
CA THR A 156 13.30 14.54 18.55
C THR A 156 13.69 13.22 17.89
N ARG A 157 13.69 13.07 16.55
CA ARG A 157 14.36 11.89 15.91
C ARG A 157 15.10 12.18 14.61
N VAL A 158 16.11 13.05 14.70
CA VAL A 158 17.39 12.83 14.01
C VAL A 158 18.47 13.24 15.01
N ASN A 159 18.93 12.30 15.85
CA ASN A 159 20.25 12.42 16.47
C ASN A 159 21.22 11.58 15.65
N PRO A 160 22.05 12.18 14.78
CA PRO A 160 23.08 11.48 14.04
C PRO A 160 24.39 11.49 14.85
N SER A 161 24.45 10.79 15.99
CA SER A 161 25.72 10.44 16.65
C SER A 161 25.49 9.63 17.93
N ALA A 162 25.79 8.33 17.87
CA ALA A 162 26.37 7.53 18.96
C ALA A 162 27.00 6.27 18.33
#